data_AF-A0A921RJA1-F1
#
_entry.id   AF-A0A921RJA1-F1
#
_cell.length_a   1.000
_cell.length_b   1.000
_cell.length_c   1.000
_cell.angle_alpha   90.00
_cell.angle_beta   90.00
_cell.angle_gamma   90.00
#
_symmetry.space_group_name_H-M   'P 1'
#
loop_
_entity.id
_entity.type
_entity.pdbx_description
1 polymer ?
#
loop_
_entity_poly.entity_id
_entity_poly.type
_entity_poly.pdbx_seq_one_letter_code
_entity_poly.pdbx_strand_id
1 'polypeptide(L)'
;MAKPGILGRSAQKSNEGMRIIFSAVVGVMLGYLFGISFPTVNITKLHFPSSIISYIEDRNSGITTQTLLNHAWTSAATHKKNNSASNSDEIPKIYVPTNPKGAERLPPGIVVSETDLYLRRLWGEPSEDLTSKPRYLVTFTVGYAQKANIDAAVRKFSENFTIMLFHYDDRITEWDEFEWSKRAIHVSVRKQTKWWYAKRFLHPDIVARYDYIFIWDEDLGVEHFNAEAYIGLVRKHGLEISQPGLEPDKGLTWQMTKRIGDQEVHKVTEERPGWCSDPHLPPCAAFVEIMATVFSRDAWRCVWHMIQNDLVHGWGLDFALRKCVEPAHEKIGVVDSQWIVHQVVPSLGNQGKAENGKAPWEGVRARCRKEWGIFQTRLTDAEKAYYLAQGITPPKSTVT
;
A
#
# COMPACT_ATOMS: atom_id res chain seq x y z
N MET A 1 -4.68 11.27 -82.38
CA MET A 1 -3.91 12.39 -82.97
C MET A 1 -3.20 13.15 -81.85
N ALA A 2 -1.88 13.29 -82.01
CA ALA A 2 -0.96 14.29 -81.46
C ALA A 2 -0.88 14.56 -79.93
N LYS A 3 0.24 14.09 -79.34
CA LYS A 3 1.15 14.87 -78.44
C LYS A 3 2.09 15.74 -79.32
N PRO A 4 3.04 16.60 -78.83
CA PRO A 4 3.44 17.00 -77.46
C PRO A 4 3.81 18.53 -77.28
N GLY A 5 4.31 18.89 -76.09
CA GLY A 5 5.25 20.03 -75.83
C GLY A 5 5.30 20.37 -74.34
N ILE A 6 6.10 19.71 -73.50
CA ILE A 6 7.52 19.94 -73.15
C ILE A 6 7.88 21.41 -72.86
N LEU A 7 8.03 21.73 -71.57
CA LEU A 7 9.07 22.65 -71.10
C LEU A 7 9.81 21.96 -69.95
N GLY A 8 11.08 21.65 -70.16
CA GLY A 8 11.95 21.05 -69.16
C GLY A 8 12.46 22.08 -68.16
N ARG A 9 12.71 21.63 -66.92
CA ARG A 9 13.70 22.25 -66.05
C ARG A 9 14.50 21.18 -65.32
N SER A 10 15.81 21.31 -65.50
CA SER A 10 16.96 20.66 -64.89
C SER A 10 16.76 20.01 -63.52
N ALA A 11 17.37 18.84 -63.38
CA ALA A 11 17.64 18.15 -62.13
C ALA A 11 18.34 19.04 -61.09
N GLN A 12 17.94 18.89 -59.83
CA GLN A 12 18.79 19.16 -58.67
C GLN A 12 18.64 17.95 -57.73
N LYS A 13 19.60 17.02 -57.82
CA LYS A 13 19.74 15.91 -56.86
C LYS A 13 19.92 16.53 -55.47
N SER A 14 18.90 16.44 -54.61
CA SER A 14 18.99 16.93 -53.24
C SER A 14 19.96 16.06 -52.46
N ASN A 15 20.90 16.72 -51.79
CA ASN A 15 22.01 16.16 -51.04
C ASN A 15 21.53 15.62 -49.66
N GLU A 16 20.41 14.90 -49.65
CA GLU A 16 19.66 14.54 -48.45
C GLU A 16 20.35 13.46 -47.62
N GLY A 17 20.92 12.45 -48.28
CA GLY A 17 21.71 11.41 -47.62
C GLY A 17 22.97 11.95 -46.95
N MET A 18 23.64 12.93 -47.57
CA MET A 18 24.84 13.56 -47.00
C MET A 18 24.49 14.42 -45.77
N ARG A 19 23.32 15.06 -45.76
CA ARG A 19 22.80 15.81 -44.61
C ARG A 19 22.48 14.91 -43.41
N ILE A 20 21.89 13.74 -43.66
CA ILE A 20 21.55 12.78 -42.60
C ILE A 20 22.83 12.20 -41.99
N ILE A 21 23.80 11.80 -42.81
CA ILE A 21 25.09 11.28 -42.33
C ILE A 21 25.84 12.36 -41.54
N PHE A 22 25.87 13.61 -42.04
CA PHE A 22 26.51 14.71 -41.33
C PHE A 22 25.83 15.00 -39.98
N SER A 23 24.49 14.97 -39.93
CA SER A 23 23.74 15.17 -38.68
C SER A 23 23.97 14.05 -37.66
N ALA A 24 24.10 12.79 -38.11
CA ALA A 24 24.40 11.66 -37.24
C ALA A 24 25.83 11.72 -36.69
N VAL A 25 26.81 12.07 -37.53
CA VAL A 25 28.22 12.21 -37.11
C VAL A 25 28.38 13.38 -36.13
N VAL A 26 27.73 14.52 -36.39
CA VAL A 26 27.74 15.67 -35.47
C VAL A 26 27.03 15.32 -34.16
N GLY A 27 25.92 14.57 -34.20
CA GLY A 27 25.23 14.10 -33.00
C GLY A 27 26.05 13.14 -32.14
N VAL A 28 26.79 12.20 -32.76
CA VAL A 28 27.68 11.28 -32.05
C VAL A 28 28.90 12.01 -31.49
N MET A 29 29.48 12.95 -32.24
CA MET A 29 30.61 13.76 -31.76
C MET A 29 30.20 14.69 -30.63
N LEU A 30 29.04 15.34 -30.70
CA LEU A 30 28.48 16.12 -29.61
C LEU A 30 28.17 15.24 -28.40
N GLY A 31 27.56 14.06 -28.59
CA GLY A 31 27.28 13.11 -27.52
C GLY A 31 28.54 12.59 -26.83
N TYR A 32 29.61 12.34 -27.59
CA TYR A 32 30.92 11.92 -27.08
C TYR A 32 31.63 13.06 -26.34
N LEU A 33 31.58 14.29 -26.88
CA LEU A 33 32.14 15.47 -26.22
C LEU A 33 31.39 15.80 -24.92
N PHE A 34 30.05 15.74 -24.90
CA PHE A 34 29.28 15.88 -23.66
C PHE A 34 29.55 14.73 -22.68
N GLY A 35 29.71 13.49 -23.15
CA GLY A 35 30.01 12.33 -22.31
C GLY A 35 31.39 12.37 -21.64
N ILE A 36 32.39 13.00 -22.26
CA ILE A 36 33.76 13.12 -21.72
C ILE A 36 33.96 14.43 -20.95
N SER A 37 33.11 15.44 -21.18
CA SER A 37 33.13 16.71 -20.46
C SER A 37 32.48 16.63 -19.08
N PHE A 38 31.85 15.50 -18.72
CA PHE A 38 31.52 15.24 -17.32
C PHE A 38 32.78 14.76 -16.61
N PRO A 39 33.31 15.52 -15.62
CA PRO A 39 34.29 14.94 -14.72
C PRO A 39 33.62 13.73 -14.07
N THR A 40 34.34 12.62 -13.91
CA THR A 40 33.97 11.62 -12.89
C THR A 40 33.91 12.37 -11.57
N VAL A 41 32.71 12.78 -11.16
CA VAL A 41 32.51 13.59 -9.96
C VAL A 41 32.82 12.70 -8.78
N ASN A 42 34.05 12.81 -8.28
CA ASN A 42 34.35 12.40 -6.91
C ASN A 42 33.49 13.30 -6.03
N ILE A 43 32.43 12.74 -5.44
CA ILE A 43 31.52 13.44 -4.52
C ILE A 43 32.26 13.67 -3.19
N THR A 44 33.31 14.50 -3.21
CA THR A 44 33.98 14.96 -1.99
C THR A 44 33.82 16.47 -1.79
N LYS A 45 33.11 17.18 -2.67
CA LYS A 45 32.75 18.59 -2.46
C LYS A 45 31.32 18.87 -2.94
N LEU A 46 30.39 18.87 -2.00
CA LEU A 46 29.07 19.49 -2.17
C LEU A 46 29.27 21.01 -2.20
N HIS A 47 29.07 21.64 -3.37
CA HIS A 47 28.92 23.09 -3.47
C HIS A 47 27.42 23.42 -3.47
N PHE A 48 26.96 24.09 -2.41
CA PHE A 48 25.59 24.59 -2.34
C PHE A 48 25.50 25.97 -3.03
N PRO A 49 24.49 26.19 -3.90
CA PRO A 49 24.17 27.51 -4.43
C PRO A 49 23.92 28.53 -3.31
N SER A 50 24.37 29.77 -3.51
CA SER A 50 24.23 30.87 -2.54
C SER A 50 22.78 31.16 -2.12
N SER A 51 21.79 30.75 -2.92
CA SER A 51 20.37 30.88 -2.62
C SER A 51 19.86 29.96 -1.51
N ILE A 52 20.55 28.84 -1.23
CA ILE A 52 20.25 27.96 -0.09
C ILE A 52 20.88 28.52 1.19
N ILE A 53 22.02 29.21 1.06
CA ILE A 53 22.80 29.78 2.18
C ILE A 53 22.01 30.92 2.85
N SER A 54 21.32 31.77 2.07
CA SER A 54 20.53 32.88 2.62
C SER A 54 19.26 32.46 3.38
N TYR A 55 18.76 31.24 3.16
CA TYR A 55 17.56 30.74 3.86
C TYR A 55 17.90 30.22 5.27
N ILE A 56 19.16 29.84 5.52
CA ILE A 56 19.64 29.35 6.82
C ILE A 56 20.09 30.51 7.73
N GLU A 57 20.40 31.68 7.15
CA GLU A 57 20.72 32.91 7.88
C GLU A 57 19.43 33.52 8.46
N ASP A 58 18.85 32.87 9.47
CA ASP A 58 17.89 33.55 10.34
C ASP A 58 18.64 34.66 11.09
N ARG A 59 18.12 35.88 11.03
CA ARG A 59 18.76 37.13 11.51
C ARG A 59 19.15 37.13 12.99
N ASN A 60 18.71 36.12 13.75
CA ASN A 60 18.98 35.94 15.18
C ASN A 60 19.77 34.67 15.53
N SER A 61 20.17 33.86 14.53
CA SER A 61 20.97 32.67 14.77
C SER A 61 22.46 33.04 14.81
N GLY A 62 23.07 33.06 16.00
CA GLY A 62 24.49 33.39 16.20
C GLY A 62 25.49 32.36 15.63
N ILE A 63 25.06 31.50 14.69
CA ILE A 63 25.87 30.43 14.10
C ILE A 63 25.85 30.60 12.59
N THR A 64 26.98 31.03 12.02
CA THR A 64 27.11 31.14 10.56
C THR A 64 27.09 29.75 9.91
N THR A 65 26.52 29.64 8.71
CA THR A 65 26.48 28.41 7.91
C THR A 65 27.88 27.83 7.69
N GLN A 66 28.89 28.70 7.59
CA GLN A 66 30.30 28.33 7.49
C GLN A 66 30.82 27.62 8.75
N THR A 67 30.37 28.02 9.93
CA THR A 67 30.71 27.35 11.20
C THR A 67 30.14 25.93 11.25
N LEU A 68 28.91 25.73 10.78
CA LEU A 68 28.29 24.39 10.70
C LEU A 68 29.03 23.47 9.72
N LEU A 69 29.39 24.00 8.54
CA LEU A 69 30.17 23.26 7.53
C LEU A 69 31.56 22.90 8.05
N ASN A 70 32.24 23.84 8.70
CA ASN A 70 33.53 23.59 9.33
C ASN A 70 33.41 22.54 10.44
N HIS A 71 32.35 22.57 11.25
CA HIS A 71 32.12 21.57 12.29
C HIS A 71 31.89 20.16 11.69
N ALA A 72 31.07 20.05 10.64
CA ALA A 72 30.83 18.80 9.93
C ALA A 72 32.11 18.24 9.29
N TRP A 73 32.93 19.10 8.69
CA TRP A 73 34.23 18.73 8.12
C TRP A 73 35.25 18.35 9.20
N THR A 74 35.26 19.04 10.34
CA THR A 74 36.13 18.65 11.46
C THR A 74 35.75 17.27 11.98
N SER A 75 34.47 16.96 12.19
CA SER A 75 34.01 15.62 12.61
C SER A 75 34.40 14.51 11.63
N ALA A 76 34.41 14.81 10.32
CA ALA A 76 34.89 13.89 9.29
C ALA A 76 36.43 13.74 9.30
N ALA A 77 37.17 14.79 9.70
CA ALA A 77 38.62 14.82 9.73
C ALA A 77 39.23 14.33 11.07
N THR A 78 38.51 14.40 12.20
CA THR A 78 39.01 13.91 13.50
C THR A 78 39.20 12.39 13.51
N HIS A 79 38.50 11.64 12.65
CA HIS A 79 38.75 10.22 12.43
C HIS A 79 40.12 9.91 11.81
N LYS A 80 40.84 10.91 11.26
CA LYS A 80 42.19 10.73 10.67
C LYS A 80 43.34 10.95 11.66
N LYS A 81 43.10 11.39 12.90
CA LYS A 81 44.16 12.04 13.69
C LYS A 81 44.65 11.32 14.94
N ASN A 82 44.35 10.03 15.11
CA ASN A 82 44.96 9.24 16.19
C ASN A 82 45.75 8.03 15.67
N ASN A 83 47.07 8.18 15.77
CA ASN A 83 48.16 7.20 15.89
C ASN A 83 48.83 6.61 14.63
N SER A 84 50.07 7.11 14.43
CA SER A 84 51.33 6.40 14.14
C SER A 84 51.33 5.24 13.14
N ALA A 85 52.01 5.49 12.01
CA ALA A 85 52.81 4.55 11.22
C ALA A 85 52.28 3.11 11.07
N SER A 86 51.43 2.89 10.06
CA SER A 86 51.25 1.59 9.42
C SER A 86 50.60 1.77 8.04
N ASN A 87 50.99 0.91 7.10
CA ASN A 87 50.66 0.92 5.67
C ASN A 87 49.17 1.14 5.33
N SER A 88 48.94 1.92 4.27
CA SER A 88 47.69 2.08 3.50
C SER A 88 46.42 2.28 4.31
N ASP A 89 46.06 3.55 4.48
CA ASP A 89 44.81 4.07 5.07
C ASP A 89 43.54 3.63 4.29
N GLU A 90 43.21 2.34 4.26
CA GLU A 90 41.85 1.93 3.93
C GLU A 90 40.96 2.21 5.14
N ILE A 91 40.12 3.25 5.01
CA ILE A 91 39.01 3.51 5.93
C ILE A 91 38.25 2.19 6.14
N PRO A 92 38.02 1.75 7.40
CA PRO A 92 37.26 0.53 7.67
C PRO A 92 35.91 0.59 6.95
N LYS A 93 35.70 -0.31 5.98
CA LYS A 93 34.45 -0.39 5.22
C LYS A 93 33.41 -1.07 6.10
N ILE A 94 32.40 -0.32 6.52
CA ILE A 94 31.25 -0.90 7.24
C ILE A 94 30.49 -1.77 6.24
N TYR A 95 30.28 -3.02 6.62
CA TYR A 95 29.42 -3.96 5.91
C TYR A 95 28.77 -4.90 6.91
N VAL A 96 27.47 -4.73 7.14
CA VAL A 96 26.68 -5.52 8.09
C VAL A 96 25.61 -6.28 7.30
N PRO A 97 25.81 -7.59 7.05
CA PRO A 97 24.90 -8.40 6.23
C PRO A 97 23.49 -8.55 6.83
N THR A 98 23.33 -8.31 8.12
CA THR A 98 22.04 -8.40 8.83
C THR A 98 21.21 -7.13 8.71
N ASN A 99 21.77 -6.03 8.16
CA ASN A 99 20.99 -4.84 7.87
C ASN A 99 20.01 -5.08 6.71
N PRO A 100 18.95 -4.27 6.58
CA PRO A 100 18.08 -4.32 5.41
C PRO A 100 18.86 -4.22 4.10
N LYS A 101 18.34 -4.86 3.05
CA LYS A 101 18.98 -4.88 1.74
C LYS A 101 19.20 -3.46 1.22
N GLY A 102 20.44 -3.14 0.84
CA GLY A 102 20.86 -1.79 0.42
C GLY A 102 21.34 -0.88 1.56
N ALA A 103 21.18 -1.29 2.82
CA ALA A 103 21.65 -0.59 4.02
C ALA A 103 22.85 -1.28 4.69
N GLU A 104 23.48 -2.27 4.03
CA GLU A 104 24.61 -3.04 4.59
C GLU A 104 25.81 -2.14 4.94
N ARG A 105 25.94 -0.99 4.26
CA ARG A 105 27.03 -0.04 4.51
C ARG A 105 26.77 0.92 5.68
N LEU A 106 25.61 0.84 6.32
CA LEU A 106 25.26 1.69 7.45
C LEU A 106 25.69 1.05 8.78
N PRO A 107 26.19 1.83 9.75
CA PRO A 107 26.36 1.35 11.12
C PRO A 107 25.00 0.86 11.67
N PRO A 108 24.91 -0.30 12.35
CA PRO A 108 23.63 -0.84 12.81
C PRO A 108 22.85 0.12 13.72
N GLY A 109 23.57 0.94 14.50
CA GLY A 109 22.95 1.88 15.45
C GLY A 109 22.15 3.02 14.82
N ILE A 110 22.26 3.27 13.50
CA ILE A 110 21.45 4.27 12.80
C ILE A 110 20.37 3.63 11.90
N VAL A 111 20.37 2.31 11.76
CA VAL A 111 19.44 1.60 10.88
C VAL A 111 18.07 1.48 11.54
N VAL A 112 17.06 2.00 10.87
CA VAL A 112 15.65 1.87 11.23
C VAL A 112 14.97 1.08 10.12
N SER A 113 14.64 -0.20 10.38
CA SER A 113 14.13 -1.14 9.36
C SER A 113 12.64 -1.01 9.07
N GLU A 114 11.90 -0.39 9.98
CA GLU A 114 10.44 -0.24 9.92
C GLU A 114 10.06 1.20 10.27
N THR A 115 8.89 1.65 9.82
CA THR A 115 8.33 2.97 10.13
C THR A 115 6.96 2.84 10.80
N ASP A 116 6.26 3.96 10.95
CA ASP A 116 4.95 4.07 11.57
C ASP A 116 4.17 5.23 10.95
N LEU A 117 2.87 5.30 11.26
CA LEU A 117 2.00 6.39 10.81
C LEU A 117 1.78 7.44 11.92
N TYR A 118 2.64 7.50 12.94
CA TYR A 118 2.47 8.47 14.02
C TYR A 118 2.83 9.87 13.55
N LEU A 119 1.92 10.82 13.77
CA LEU A 119 2.13 12.22 13.42
C LEU A 119 3.15 12.85 14.38
N ARG A 120 4.08 13.62 13.83
CA ARG A 120 5.18 14.29 14.55
C ARG A 120 5.08 15.79 14.33
N ARG A 121 5.52 16.59 15.31
CA ARG A 121 5.43 18.06 15.24
C ARG A 121 6.52 18.60 14.31
N LEU A 122 6.28 19.78 13.74
CA LEU A 122 7.26 20.45 12.88
C LEU A 122 8.40 21.13 13.67
N TRP A 123 8.27 21.24 14.99
CA TRP A 123 9.19 21.95 15.88
C TRP A 123 9.26 21.26 17.24
N GLY A 124 10.28 21.59 18.03
CA GLY A 124 10.45 21.11 19.41
C GLY A 124 11.27 19.83 19.50
N GLU A 125 11.26 19.20 20.67
CA GLU A 125 12.00 17.97 20.92
C GLU A 125 11.23 16.75 20.39
N PRO A 126 11.83 15.91 19.52
CA PRO A 126 11.17 14.73 18.97
C PRO A 126 10.71 13.71 20.03
N SER A 127 11.36 13.71 21.21
CA SER A 127 10.99 12.84 22.33
C SER A 127 9.63 13.18 22.95
N GLU A 128 9.14 14.40 22.74
CA GLU A 128 7.88 14.91 23.27
C GLU A 128 6.71 14.80 22.28
N ASP A 129 6.97 14.45 21.01
CA ASP A 129 5.95 14.43 19.96
C ASP A 129 4.86 13.38 20.20
N LEU A 130 5.22 12.25 20.79
CA LEU A 130 4.34 11.11 20.98
C LEU A 130 3.93 10.98 22.45
N THR A 131 2.82 11.62 22.81
CA THR A 131 2.19 11.47 24.15
C THR A 131 1.47 10.14 24.31
N SER A 132 1.01 9.54 23.21
CA SER A 132 0.44 8.20 23.14
C SER A 132 0.93 7.48 21.88
N LYS A 133 0.87 6.14 21.90
CA LYS A 133 1.25 5.29 20.76
C LYS A 133 0.09 4.35 20.44
N PRO A 134 -0.81 4.73 19.53
CA PRO A 134 -1.89 3.87 19.08
C PRO A 134 -1.39 2.49 18.65
N ARG A 135 -2.11 1.44 19.07
CA ARG A 135 -1.75 0.04 18.82
C ARG A 135 -2.53 -0.58 17.67
N TYR A 136 -3.58 0.08 17.20
CA TYR A 136 -4.46 -0.41 16.14
C TYR A 136 -4.58 0.60 15.02
N LEU A 137 -4.83 0.11 13.81
CA LEU A 137 -5.10 0.94 12.64
C LEU A 137 -6.48 0.61 12.11
N VAL A 138 -7.28 1.64 11.82
CA VAL A 138 -8.50 1.48 11.03
C VAL A 138 -8.42 2.34 9.78
N THR A 139 -8.76 1.71 8.65
CA THR A 139 -8.82 2.35 7.36
C THR A 139 -10.22 2.25 6.78
N PHE A 140 -10.69 3.36 6.20
CA PHE A 140 -11.95 3.42 5.46
C PHE A 140 -11.70 3.95 4.06
N THR A 141 -12.32 3.34 3.05
CA THR A 141 -12.31 3.88 1.68
C THR A 141 -13.57 4.69 1.45
N VAL A 142 -13.44 6.01 1.38
CA VAL A 142 -14.56 6.92 1.61
C VAL A 142 -14.82 7.85 0.43
N GLY A 143 -16.10 8.18 0.27
CA GLY A 143 -16.58 9.33 -0.47
C GLY A 143 -17.34 10.26 0.47
N TYR A 144 -17.38 11.55 0.14
CA TYR A 144 -18.04 12.58 0.91
C TYR A 144 -19.52 12.27 1.20
N ALA A 145 -20.21 11.60 0.27
CA ALA A 145 -21.61 11.25 0.45
C ALA A 145 -21.86 10.30 1.65
N GLN A 146 -20.83 9.59 2.11
CA GLN A 146 -20.90 8.63 3.22
C GLN A 146 -20.33 9.19 4.53
N LYS A 147 -19.96 10.48 4.58
CA LYS A 147 -19.31 11.10 5.75
C LYS A 147 -20.05 10.88 7.07
N ALA A 148 -21.39 10.93 7.05
CA ALA A 148 -22.21 10.71 8.25
C ALA A 148 -22.11 9.26 8.76
N ASN A 149 -22.02 8.29 7.85
CA ASN A 149 -21.84 6.89 8.24
C ASN A 149 -20.43 6.65 8.81
N ILE A 150 -19.43 7.30 8.24
CA ILE A 150 -18.05 7.25 8.76
C ILE A 150 -17.92 7.95 10.11
N ASP A 151 -18.60 9.08 10.35
CA ASP A 151 -18.65 9.71 11.67
C ASP A 151 -19.25 8.76 12.72
N ALA A 152 -20.32 8.05 12.39
CA ALA A 152 -20.89 7.03 13.25
C ALA A 152 -19.91 5.86 13.51
N ALA A 153 -19.18 5.43 12.48
CA ALA A 153 -18.15 4.40 12.58
C ALA A 153 -17.00 4.81 13.49
N VAL A 154 -16.40 5.98 13.25
CA VAL A 154 -15.23 6.48 13.98
C VAL A 154 -15.48 6.58 15.50
N ARG A 155 -16.70 6.90 15.91
CA ARG A 155 -17.11 6.94 17.34
C ARG A 155 -17.02 5.57 18.04
N LYS A 156 -16.91 4.47 17.30
CA LYS A 156 -16.73 3.11 17.87
C LYS A 156 -15.26 2.74 18.13
N PHE A 157 -14.33 3.59 17.72
CA PHE A 157 -12.88 3.39 17.88
C PHE A 157 -12.35 4.31 18.98
N SER A 158 -11.50 3.75 19.85
CA SER A 158 -10.88 4.50 20.94
C SER A 158 -9.65 5.28 20.45
N GLU A 159 -9.04 6.06 21.34
CA GLU A 159 -7.75 6.75 21.09
C GLU A 159 -6.56 5.77 20.88
N ASN A 160 -6.76 4.45 21.07
CA ASN A 160 -5.77 3.43 20.69
C ASN A 160 -5.72 3.16 19.19
N PHE A 161 -6.60 3.77 18.40
CA PHE A 161 -6.67 3.62 16.95
C PHE A 161 -6.07 4.82 16.23
N THR A 162 -5.15 4.55 15.30
CA THR A 162 -4.89 5.48 14.20
C THR A 162 -6.03 5.34 13.18
N ILE A 163 -6.61 6.46 12.77
CA ILE A 163 -7.66 6.52 11.76
C ILE A 163 -7.04 7.03 10.46
N MET A 164 -7.25 6.28 9.38
CA MET A 164 -6.79 6.66 8.04
C MET A 164 -7.94 6.57 7.04
N LEU A 165 -8.15 7.63 6.27
CA LEU A 165 -9.21 7.74 5.29
C LEU A 165 -8.62 7.74 3.88
N PHE A 166 -9.11 6.85 3.02
CA PHE A 166 -8.76 6.75 1.61
C PHE A 166 -9.86 7.38 0.74
N HIS A 167 -9.66 8.62 0.32
CA HIS A 167 -10.67 9.43 -0.37
C HIS A 167 -10.64 9.18 -1.87
N TYR A 168 -11.64 8.46 -2.39
CA TYR A 168 -11.72 8.19 -3.84
C TYR A 168 -12.33 9.34 -4.64
N ASP A 169 -12.84 10.39 -3.99
CA ASP A 169 -13.56 11.49 -4.63
C ASP A 169 -12.81 12.83 -4.60
N ASP A 170 -11.64 12.90 -3.95
CA ASP A 170 -10.80 14.11 -3.84
C ASP A 170 -11.45 15.27 -3.08
N ARG A 171 -12.23 14.92 -2.05
CA ARG A 171 -12.91 15.86 -1.16
C ARG A 171 -12.44 15.71 0.27
N ILE A 172 -11.30 16.30 0.60
CA ILE A 172 -10.71 16.22 1.94
C ILE A 172 -11.20 17.36 2.85
N THR A 173 -11.19 18.60 2.35
CA THR A 173 -11.45 19.81 3.16
C THR A 173 -12.81 19.82 3.83
N GLU A 174 -13.81 19.20 3.22
CA GLU A 174 -15.16 19.18 3.75
C GLU A 174 -15.32 18.24 4.95
N TRP A 175 -14.32 17.41 5.24
CA TRP A 175 -14.28 16.58 6.45
C TRP A 175 -13.79 17.36 7.68
N ASP A 176 -13.23 18.55 7.51
CA ASP A 176 -12.78 19.41 8.61
C ASP A 176 -13.91 19.86 9.54
N GLU A 177 -15.18 19.64 9.15
CA GLU A 177 -16.34 19.79 10.02
C GLU A 177 -16.30 18.85 11.24
N PHE A 178 -15.59 17.73 11.15
CA PHE A 178 -15.41 16.78 12.24
C PHE A 178 -14.06 17.00 12.94
N GLU A 179 -14.07 17.31 14.24
CA GLU A 179 -12.85 17.53 15.01
C GLU A 179 -11.91 16.30 15.04
N TRP A 180 -12.46 15.09 15.00
CA TRP A 180 -11.64 13.87 14.91
C TRP A 180 -10.94 13.76 13.55
N SER A 181 -11.51 14.31 12.48
CA SER A 181 -10.93 14.23 11.13
C SER A 181 -9.63 15.01 11.02
N LYS A 182 -9.50 16.13 11.73
CA LYS A 182 -8.25 16.91 11.79
C LYS A 182 -7.07 16.13 12.37
N ARG A 183 -7.34 15.06 13.11
CA ARG A 183 -6.35 14.15 13.70
C ARG A 183 -6.17 12.87 12.89
N ALA A 184 -7.03 12.62 11.91
CA ALA A 184 -6.96 11.46 11.03
C ALA A 184 -5.93 11.68 9.91
N ILE A 185 -5.48 10.59 9.30
CA ILE A 185 -4.60 10.63 8.14
C ILE A 185 -5.46 10.56 6.89
N HIS A 186 -5.35 11.55 6.01
CA HIS A 186 -6.09 11.60 4.76
C HIS A 186 -5.16 11.29 3.59
N VAL A 187 -5.53 10.29 2.78
CA VAL A 187 -4.89 10.03 1.49
C VAL A 187 -5.94 10.12 0.41
N SER A 188 -5.72 10.96 -0.61
CA SER A 188 -6.67 11.10 -1.70
C SER A 188 -6.03 10.93 -3.08
N VAL A 189 -6.65 10.04 -3.84
CA VAL A 189 -6.40 9.78 -5.25
C VAL A 189 -7.74 9.43 -5.90
N ARG A 190 -8.10 10.20 -6.92
CA ARG A 190 -9.41 10.05 -7.57
C ARG A 190 -9.63 8.66 -8.13
N LYS A 191 -10.81 8.12 -7.87
CA LYS A 191 -11.37 6.88 -8.42
C LYS A 191 -10.49 5.64 -8.19
N GLN A 192 -9.78 5.60 -7.06
CA GLN A 192 -9.04 4.42 -6.63
C GLN A 192 -9.85 3.59 -5.64
N THR A 193 -9.63 2.28 -5.68
CA THR A 193 -10.31 1.29 -4.84
C THR A 193 -9.57 1.05 -3.52
N LYS A 194 -10.27 0.46 -2.55
CA LYS A 194 -9.72 0.07 -1.25
C LYS A 194 -8.39 -0.68 -1.34
N TRP A 195 -8.35 -1.71 -2.18
CA TRP A 195 -7.16 -2.56 -2.32
C TRP A 195 -6.03 -1.89 -3.10
N TRP A 196 -6.33 -0.91 -3.96
CA TRP A 196 -5.30 -0.07 -4.57
C TRP A 196 -4.56 0.77 -3.52
N TYR A 197 -5.31 1.38 -2.59
CA TYR A 197 -4.75 2.14 -1.48
C TYR A 197 -3.99 1.25 -0.51
N ALA A 198 -4.61 0.15 -0.06
CA ALA A 198 -4.00 -0.78 0.87
C ALA A 198 -2.65 -1.30 0.36
N LYS A 199 -2.55 -1.63 -0.93
CA LYS A 199 -1.29 -2.07 -1.55
C LYS A 199 -0.18 -1.02 -1.50
N ARG A 200 -0.51 0.28 -1.54
CA ARG A 200 0.46 1.37 -1.67
C ARG A 200 0.81 2.05 -0.35
N PHE A 201 -0.15 2.15 0.57
CA PHE A 201 -0.01 2.93 1.79
C PHE A 201 0.04 2.07 3.06
N LEU A 202 -0.31 0.79 2.97
CA LEU A 202 -0.26 -0.14 4.10
C LEU A 202 0.84 -1.20 3.91
N HIS A 203 2.03 -0.79 3.45
CA HIS A 203 3.18 -1.70 3.36
C HIS A 203 3.47 -2.33 4.74
N PRO A 204 3.83 -3.62 4.85
CA PRO A 204 4.00 -4.27 6.16
C PRO A 204 4.98 -3.54 7.07
N ASP A 205 6.09 -3.05 6.52
CA ASP A 205 7.09 -2.30 7.29
C ASP A 205 6.63 -0.86 7.66
N ILE A 206 5.55 -0.34 7.06
CA ILE A 206 4.90 0.93 7.46
C ILE A 206 3.92 0.71 8.61
N VAL A 207 3.15 -0.38 8.54
CA VAL A 207 2.12 -0.69 9.55
C VAL A 207 2.61 -1.64 10.63
N ALA A 208 3.92 -1.92 10.68
CA ALA A 208 4.54 -2.87 11.59
C ALA A 208 4.38 -2.52 13.07
N ARG A 209 3.97 -1.28 13.42
CA ARG A 209 3.67 -0.90 14.81
C ARG A 209 2.27 -1.28 15.28
N TYR A 210 1.37 -1.63 14.37
CA TYR A 210 -0.02 -1.94 14.69
C TYR A 210 -0.19 -3.44 14.90
N ASP A 211 -0.89 -3.82 15.97
CA ASP A 211 -1.20 -5.23 16.28
C ASP A 211 -2.32 -5.77 15.39
N TYR A 212 -3.32 -4.92 15.12
CA TYR A 212 -4.46 -5.21 14.28
C TYR A 212 -4.74 -4.07 13.31
N ILE A 213 -5.08 -4.44 12.08
CA ILE A 213 -5.32 -3.53 10.95
C ILE A 213 -6.72 -3.81 10.39
N PHE A 214 -7.61 -2.84 10.53
CA PHE A 214 -8.98 -2.88 10.04
C PHE A 214 -9.03 -2.23 8.66
N ILE A 215 -9.59 -2.94 7.67
CA ILE A 215 -9.70 -2.49 6.28
C ILE A 215 -11.17 -2.58 5.88
N TRP A 216 -11.90 -1.49 6.10
CA TRP A 216 -13.37 -1.49 6.07
C TRP A 216 -13.92 -0.65 4.91
N ASP A 217 -15.06 -1.10 4.38
CA ASP A 217 -15.88 -0.34 3.45
C ASP A 217 -16.70 0.75 4.18
N GLU A 218 -17.19 1.73 3.43
CA GLU A 218 -17.85 2.91 3.97
C GLU A 218 -19.36 2.76 4.25
N ASP A 219 -19.96 1.63 3.88
CA ASP A 219 -21.41 1.37 3.92
C ASP A 219 -21.82 0.40 5.05
N LEU A 220 -21.08 0.42 6.15
CA LEU A 220 -21.29 -0.42 7.33
C LEU A 220 -22.03 0.34 8.44
N GLY A 221 -23.15 -0.21 8.90
CA GLY A 221 -23.84 0.21 10.12
C GLY A 221 -23.23 -0.45 11.34
N VAL A 222 -22.88 0.34 12.35
CA VAL A 222 -22.03 -0.09 13.49
C VAL A 222 -22.72 0.04 14.85
N GLU A 223 -24.05 0.09 14.88
CA GLU A 223 -24.83 0.33 16.11
C GLU A 223 -24.43 -0.62 17.24
N HIS A 224 -24.25 -1.90 16.90
CA HIS A 224 -23.94 -2.99 17.82
C HIS A 224 -22.45 -3.37 17.91
N PHE A 225 -21.58 -2.55 17.32
CA PHE A 225 -20.15 -2.79 17.30
C PHE A 225 -19.40 -1.93 18.32
N ASN A 226 -18.40 -2.53 18.98
CA ASN A 226 -17.40 -1.88 19.81
C ASN A 226 -16.00 -2.44 19.48
N ALA A 227 -15.07 -1.58 19.06
CA ALA A 227 -13.78 -2.03 18.55
C ALA A 227 -12.88 -2.68 19.61
N GLU A 228 -12.91 -2.20 20.86
CA GLU A 228 -12.10 -2.75 21.95
C GLU A 228 -12.63 -4.13 22.39
N ALA A 229 -13.95 -4.28 22.52
CA ALA A 229 -14.58 -5.57 22.81
C ALA A 229 -14.29 -6.59 21.69
N TYR A 230 -14.39 -6.16 20.44
CA TYR A 230 -14.05 -6.97 19.27
C TYR A 230 -12.61 -7.48 19.33
N ILE A 231 -11.62 -6.60 19.54
CA ILE A 231 -10.21 -7.00 19.64
C ILE A 231 -10.00 -7.95 20.83
N GLY A 232 -10.69 -7.74 21.95
CA GLY A 232 -10.66 -8.65 23.08
C GLY A 232 -11.04 -10.09 22.70
N LEU A 233 -12.09 -10.25 21.88
CA LEU A 233 -12.55 -11.55 21.39
C LEU A 233 -11.61 -12.15 20.34
N VAL A 234 -11.11 -11.33 19.41
CA VAL A 234 -10.11 -11.74 18.41
C VAL A 234 -8.89 -12.35 19.10
N ARG A 235 -8.38 -11.68 20.15
CA ARG A 235 -7.27 -12.20 20.97
C ARG A 235 -7.65 -13.46 21.74
N LYS A 236 -8.80 -13.45 22.43
CA LYS A 236 -9.29 -14.59 23.23
C LYS A 236 -9.37 -15.87 22.39
N HIS A 237 -9.80 -15.75 21.14
CA HIS A 237 -10.04 -16.88 20.23
C HIS A 237 -8.90 -17.17 19.26
N GLY A 238 -7.77 -16.45 19.37
CA GLY A 238 -6.59 -16.64 18.54
C GLY A 238 -6.84 -16.38 17.05
N LEU A 239 -7.71 -15.41 16.74
CA LEU A 239 -8.02 -15.06 15.35
C LEU A 239 -6.94 -14.14 14.78
N GLU A 240 -6.40 -14.53 13.62
CA GLU A 240 -5.39 -13.79 12.87
C GLU A 240 -6.00 -13.00 11.71
N ILE A 241 -7.12 -13.50 11.15
CA ILE A 241 -7.93 -12.79 10.16
C ILE A 241 -9.38 -12.92 10.59
N SER A 242 -10.10 -11.81 10.69
CA SER A 242 -11.46 -11.85 11.22
C SER A 242 -12.35 -10.78 10.60
N GLN A 243 -13.65 -10.89 10.83
CA GLN A 243 -14.61 -9.81 10.59
C GLN A 243 -15.68 -9.82 11.70
N PRO A 244 -16.38 -8.70 11.91
CA PRO A 244 -17.64 -8.69 12.67
C PRO A 244 -18.70 -9.58 11.99
N GLY A 245 -19.62 -10.14 12.77
CA GLY A 245 -20.80 -10.81 12.22
C GLY A 245 -21.67 -9.86 11.40
N LEU A 246 -22.29 -10.34 10.32
CA LEU A 246 -23.26 -9.57 9.55
C LEU A 246 -24.69 -9.88 10.01
N GLU A 247 -25.46 -8.81 10.25
CA GLU A 247 -26.89 -8.89 10.52
C GLU A 247 -27.61 -9.67 9.39
N PRO A 248 -28.44 -10.68 9.71
CA PRO A 248 -29.01 -11.58 8.70
C PRO A 248 -30.11 -10.95 7.83
N ASP A 249 -30.68 -9.82 8.24
CA ASP A 249 -31.97 -9.32 7.75
C ASP A 249 -31.93 -8.67 6.35
N LYS A 250 -30.74 -8.48 5.76
CA LYS A 250 -30.57 -7.73 4.49
C LYS A 250 -30.05 -8.54 3.30
N GLY A 251 -30.07 -9.87 3.40
CA GLY A 251 -29.59 -10.76 2.34
C GLY A 251 -28.06 -10.83 2.34
N LEU A 252 -27.54 -12.04 2.50
CA LEU A 252 -26.10 -12.28 2.60
C LEU A 252 -25.66 -13.17 1.45
N THR A 253 -24.46 -12.91 0.93
CA THR A 253 -23.86 -13.76 -0.10
C THR A 253 -23.41 -15.09 0.52
N TRP A 254 -22.71 -15.03 1.65
CA TRP A 254 -22.06 -16.18 2.30
C TRP A 254 -22.62 -16.44 3.69
N GLN A 255 -23.04 -17.68 3.97
CA GLN A 255 -23.48 -18.08 5.31
C GLN A 255 -22.38 -17.90 6.35
N MET A 256 -21.11 -17.98 5.94
CA MET A 256 -19.97 -17.85 6.85
C MET A 256 -19.84 -16.44 7.43
N THR A 257 -20.40 -15.44 6.76
CA THR A 257 -20.39 -14.04 7.26
C THR A 257 -21.56 -13.73 8.18
N LYS A 258 -22.58 -14.59 8.19
CA LYS A 258 -23.83 -14.37 8.92
C LYS A 258 -23.59 -14.51 10.42
N ARG A 259 -24.05 -13.52 11.17
CA ARG A 259 -24.01 -13.56 12.63
C ARG A 259 -24.81 -14.77 13.17
N ILE A 260 -24.23 -15.45 14.15
CA ILE A 260 -24.88 -16.48 14.97
C ILE A 260 -25.13 -15.92 16.38
N GLY A 261 -26.40 -15.73 16.75
CA GLY A 261 -26.78 -14.95 17.93
C GLY A 261 -26.25 -15.43 19.28
N ASP A 262 -26.13 -16.75 19.47
CA ASP A 262 -25.78 -17.37 20.76
C ASP A 262 -24.30 -17.73 20.90
N GLN A 263 -23.43 -17.16 20.06
CA GLN A 263 -21.99 -17.43 20.06
C GLN A 263 -21.18 -16.14 20.19
N GLU A 264 -19.95 -16.27 20.69
CA GLU A 264 -18.98 -15.17 20.67
C GLU A 264 -18.31 -15.06 19.30
N VAL A 265 -17.93 -16.20 18.73
CA VAL A 265 -17.28 -16.34 17.43
C VAL A 265 -17.69 -17.66 16.79
N HIS A 266 -17.65 -17.72 15.47
CA HIS A 266 -17.66 -18.97 14.72
C HIS A 266 -16.59 -18.96 13.62
N LYS A 267 -16.11 -20.15 13.27
CA LYS A 267 -15.01 -20.36 12.30
C LYS A 267 -15.39 -21.32 11.18
N VAL A 268 -16.55 -21.95 11.31
CA VAL A 268 -17.15 -22.90 10.39
C VAL A 268 -18.64 -22.60 10.33
N THR A 269 -19.25 -22.78 9.16
CA THR A 269 -20.69 -22.68 8.95
C THR A 269 -21.18 -23.82 8.06
N GLU A 270 -22.50 -24.03 8.05
CA GLU A 270 -23.15 -24.82 7.01
C GLU A 270 -23.57 -23.90 5.86
N GLU A 271 -23.03 -24.17 4.67
CA GLU A 271 -23.41 -23.46 3.45
C GLU A 271 -24.47 -24.19 2.65
N ARG A 272 -24.96 -23.51 1.61
CA ARG A 272 -25.92 -24.08 0.66
C ARG A 272 -25.38 -25.40 0.06
N PRO A 273 -26.25 -26.41 -0.20
CA PRO A 273 -25.82 -27.68 -0.75
C PRO A 273 -24.95 -27.53 -2.01
N GLY A 274 -23.77 -28.17 -2.01
CA GLY A 274 -22.82 -28.15 -3.12
C GLY A 274 -21.86 -26.96 -3.17
N TRP A 275 -21.94 -26.01 -2.22
CA TRP A 275 -21.06 -24.84 -2.20
C TRP A 275 -19.73 -25.09 -1.49
N CYS A 276 -19.65 -26.13 -0.65
CA CYS A 276 -18.43 -26.51 0.03
C CYS A 276 -17.93 -27.85 -0.48
N SER A 277 -16.74 -27.83 -1.07
CA SER A 277 -16.01 -29.04 -1.45
C SER A 277 -15.36 -29.72 -0.25
N ASP A 278 -15.00 -28.94 0.77
CA ASP A 278 -14.39 -29.39 2.01
C ASP A 278 -14.87 -28.45 3.15
N PRO A 279 -15.26 -28.97 4.32
CA PRO A 279 -15.79 -28.16 5.42
C PRO A 279 -14.75 -27.21 6.06
N HIS A 280 -13.45 -27.47 5.90
CA HIS A 280 -12.36 -26.64 6.39
C HIS A 280 -11.86 -25.62 5.36
N LEU A 281 -12.47 -25.59 4.17
CA LEU A 281 -12.12 -24.66 3.10
C LEU A 281 -13.23 -23.62 2.88
N PRO A 282 -12.88 -22.47 2.27
CA PRO A 282 -13.85 -21.50 1.83
C PRO A 282 -14.88 -22.12 0.87
N PRO A 283 -16.15 -21.69 0.92
CA PRO A 283 -16.66 -20.63 1.82
C PRO A 283 -17.09 -21.12 3.21
N CYS A 284 -17.06 -22.43 3.51
CA CYS A 284 -17.58 -22.99 4.78
C CYS A 284 -16.72 -22.66 6.01
N ALA A 285 -15.41 -22.52 5.83
CA ALA A 285 -14.47 -22.15 6.88
C ALA A 285 -13.29 -21.43 6.26
N ALA A 286 -12.35 -20.94 7.08
CA ALA A 286 -11.16 -20.26 6.62
C ALA A 286 -11.47 -19.05 5.71
N PHE A 287 -12.63 -18.40 5.91
CA PHE A 287 -13.19 -17.39 5.03
C PHE A 287 -13.80 -16.25 5.84
N VAL A 288 -13.52 -15.02 5.40
CA VAL A 288 -14.21 -13.79 5.77
C VAL A 288 -14.30 -12.92 4.52
N GLU A 289 -15.36 -12.15 4.39
CA GLU A 289 -15.56 -11.27 3.24
C GLU A 289 -14.69 -10.03 3.36
N ILE A 290 -14.07 -9.64 2.25
CA ILE A 290 -13.16 -8.49 2.14
C ILE A 290 -13.75 -7.14 2.58
N MET A 291 -15.06 -7.04 2.82
CA MET A 291 -15.78 -5.80 3.17
C MET A 291 -15.36 -5.22 4.52
N ALA A 292 -15.27 -6.05 5.57
CA ALA A 292 -15.04 -5.62 6.95
C ALA A 292 -13.90 -6.39 7.63
N THR A 293 -12.86 -6.72 6.86
CA THR A 293 -11.73 -7.53 7.34
C THR A 293 -10.87 -6.81 8.37
N VAL A 294 -10.40 -7.60 9.33
CA VAL A 294 -9.40 -7.23 10.33
C VAL A 294 -8.28 -8.25 10.25
N PHE A 295 -7.04 -7.78 10.15
CA PHE A 295 -5.85 -8.61 10.07
C PHE A 295 -4.98 -8.38 11.30
N SER A 296 -4.39 -9.44 11.83
CA SER A 296 -3.20 -9.30 12.67
C SER A 296 -2.04 -8.74 11.84
N ARG A 297 -1.04 -8.20 12.53
CA ARG A 297 0.21 -7.74 11.91
C ARG A 297 0.85 -8.80 11.01
N ASP A 298 0.92 -10.03 11.50
CA ASP A 298 1.62 -11.12 10.82
C ASP A 298 0.83 -11.62 9.62
N ALA A 299 -0.49 -11.76 9.76
CA ALA A 299 -1.36 -12.11 8.63
C ALA A 299 -1.31 -11.04 7.54
N TRP A 300 -1.35 -9.76 7.92
CA TRP A 300 -1.27 -8.66 6.96
C TRP A 300 0.04 -8.65 6.17
N ARG A 301 1.18 -9.00 6.81
CA ARG A 301 2.47 -9.10 6.11
C ARG A 301 2.40 -10.06 4.94
N CYS A 302 1.74 -11.20 5.09
CA CYS A 302 1.50 -12.14 3.99
C CYS A 302 0.46 -11.61 2.99
N VAL A 303 -0.70 -11.16 3.45
CA VAL A 303 -1.81 -10.70 2.59
C VAL A 303 -1.37 -9.54 1.69
N TRP A 304 -0.55 -8.61 2.20
CA TRP A 304 -0.02 -7.51 1.41
C TRP A 304 0.78 -7.98 0.18
N HIS A 305 1.56 -9.06 0.32
CA HIS A 305 2.33 -9.64 -0.78
C HIS A 305 1.44 -10.40 -1.78
N MET A 306 0.28 -10.88 -1.33
CA MET A 306 -0.72 -11.50 -2.19
C MET A 306 -1.42 -10.49 -3.12
N ILE A 307 -1.69 -9.27 -2.61
CA ILE A 307 -2.34 -8.22 -3.39
C ILE A 307 -1.48 -7.81 -4.60
N GLN A 308 -2.10 -7.85 -5.79
CA GLN A 308 -1.45 -7.55 -7.07
C GLN A 308 -1.51 -6.04 -7.37
N ASN A 309 -0.45 -5.48 -7.95
CA ASN A 309 -0.37 -4.03 -8.21
C ASN A 309 -1.39 -3.53 -9.26
N ASP A 310 -1.78 -4.39 -10.20
CA ASP A 310 -2.65 -4.10 -11.35
C ASP A 310 -4.09 -4.59 -11.19
N LEU A 311 -4.38 -5.41 -10.17
CA LEU A 311 -5.73 -5.88 -9.83
C LEU A 311 -6.21 -5.13 -8.59
N VAL A 312 -7.10 -4.16 -8.81
CA VAL A 312 -7.37 -3.11 -7.84
C VAL A 312 -8.64 -3.37 -7.03
N HIS A 313 -9.57 -4.22 -7.49
CA HIS A 313 -10.86 -4.43 -6.80
C HIS A 313 -10.80 -5.46 -5.68
N GLY A 314 -9.82 -6.37 -5.70
CA GLY A 314 -9.59 -7.37 -4.65
C GLY A 314 -10.60 -8.52 -4.59
N TRP A 315 -11.56 -8.61 -5.51
CA TRP A 315 -12.50 -9.75 -5.57
C TRP A 315 -11.74 -11.08 -5.71
N GLY A 316 -12.06 -12.04 -4.86
CA GLY A 316 -11.40 -13.34 -4.80
C GLY A 316 -10.24 -13.41 -3.80
N LEU A 317 -9.80 -12.28 -3.23
CA LEU A 317 -8.81 -12.28 -2.13
C LEU A 317 -9.35 -13.05 -0.92
N ASP A 318 -10.63 -12.87 -0.60
CA ASP A 318 -11.40 -13.55 0.46
C ASP A 318 -11.23 -15.07 0.46
N PHE A 319 -11.19 -15.69 -0.73
CA PHE A 319 -10.93 -17.14 -0.88
C PHE A 319 -9.47 -17.54 -0.69
N ALA A 320 -8.54 -16.60 -0.90
CA ALA A 320 -7.11 -16.83 -0.84
C ALA A 320 -6.50 -16.48 0.52
N LEU A 321 -7.18 -15.70 1.38
CA LEU A 321 -6.71 -15.28 2.70
C LEU A 321 -6.22 -16.44 3.57
N ARG A 322 -6.85 -17.62 3.45
CA ARG A 322 -6.44 -18.86 4.12
C ARG A 322 -4.99 -19.26 3.92
N LYS A 323 -4.35 -18.82 2.83
CA LYS A 323 -2.93 -19.13 2.55
C LYS A 323 -1.96 -18.37 3.46
N CYS A 324 -2.43 -17.38 4.19
CA CYS A 324 -1.60 -16.51 5.02
C CYS A 324 -1.61 -16.86 6.51
N VAL A 325 -2.31 -17.93 6.89
CA VAL A 325 -2.46 -18.35 8.30
C VAL A 325 -2.58 -19.87 8.39
N GLU A 326 -2.03 -20.46 9.44
CA GLU A 326 -2.01 -21.92 9.65
C GLU A 326 -2.29 -22.28 11.13
N PRO A 327 -3.24 -23.19 11.44
CA PRO A 327 -4.27 -23.72 10.53
C PRO A 327 -5.38 -22.71 10.25
N ALA A 328 -5.70 -22.51 8.97
CA ALA A 328 -6.57 -21.40 8.56
C ALA A 328 -8.00 -21.48 9.10
N HIS A 329 -8.59 -22.67 9.14
CA HIS A 329 -9.96 -22.87 9.62
C HIS A 329 -10.12 -22.67 11.14
N GLU A 330 -9.01 -22.60 11.88
CA GLU A 330 -9.04 -22.28 13.32
C GLU A 330 -8.64 -20.83 13.62
N LYS A 331 -7.97 -20.15 12.68
CA LYS A 331 -7.45 -18.78 12.87
C LYS A 331 -8.18 -17.72 12.07
N ILE A 332 -9.06 -18.12 11.15
CA ILE A 332 -9.97 -17.22 10.45
C ILE A 332 -11.39 -17.43 10.99
N GLY A 333 -12.07 -16.34 11.34
CA GLY A 333 -13.43 -16.46 11.88
C GLY A 333 -14.18 -15.15 11.98
N VAL A 334 -15.46 -15.29 12.27
CA VAL A 334 -16.41 -14.21 12.45
C VAL A 334 -16.67 -14.00 13.94
N VAL A 335 -16.66 -12.75 14.38
CA VAL A 335 -16.96 -12.38 15.76
C VAL A 335 -18.44 -12.04 15.87
N ASP A 336 -19.25 -12.96 16.37
CA ASP A 336 -20.72 -12.87 16.37
C ASP A 336 -21.29 -11.92 17.41
N SER A 337 -20.64 -11.81 18.57
CA SER A 337 -21.10 -10.94 19.64
C SER A 337 -20.79 -9.46 19.38
N GLN A 338 -20.08 -9.14 18.30
CA GLN A 338 -19.81 -7.80 17.82
C GLN A 338 -20.16 -7.75 16.33
N TRP A 339 -21.33 -7.24 15.99
CA TRP A 339 -21.85 -7.33 14.63
C TRP A 339 -22.12 -5.97 14.00
N ILE A 340 -22.22 -5.98 12.68
CA ILE A 340 -22.46 -4.82 11.83
C ILE A 340 -23.58 -5.13 10.82
N VAL A 341 -24.11 -4.07 10.22
CA VAL A 341 -25.17 -4.14 9.19
C VAL A 341 -24.60 -3.68 7.87
N HIS A 342 -24.72 -4.47 6.80
CA HIS A 342 -24.41 -3.98 5.45
C HIS A 342 -25.56 -3.09 4.95
N GLN A 343 -25.31 -1.79 4.79
CA GLN A 343 -26.35 -0.84 4.42
C GLN A 343 -26.58 -0.74 2.90
N VAL A 344 -25.63 -1.23 2.09
CA VAL A 344 -25.68 -1.21 0.61
C VAL A 344 -25.89 0.21 0.06
N VAL A 345 -25.23 1.19 0.66
CA VAL A 345 -25.32 2.59 0.23
C VAL A 345 -24.53 2.77 -1.08
N PRO A 346 -25.05 3.55 -2.07
CA PRO A 346 -24.31 3.87 -3.30
C PRO A 346 -22.86 4.29 -3.06
N SER A 347 -21.91 3.43 -3.41
CA SER A 347 -20.48 3.57 -3.11
C SER A 347 -19.63 3.80 -4.37
N LEU A 348 -18.32 3.55 -4.27
CA LEU A 348 -17.34 3.57 -5.35
C LEU A 348 -17.82 2.91 -6.66
N GLY A 349 -18.71 1.91 -6.60
CA GLY A 349 -19.32 1.30 -7.80
C GLY A 349 -19.93 2.32 -8.76
N ASN A 350 -20.49 3.42 -8.25
CA ASN A 350 -21.09 4.47 -9.09
C ASN A 350 -20.06 5.44 -9.69
N GLN A 351 -18.79 5.34 -9.34
CA GLN A 351 -17.71 6.17 -9.89
C GLN A 351 -17.21 5.71 -11.27
N GLY A 352 -17.77 4.62 -11.80
CA GLY A 352 -17.54 4.11 -13.14
C GLY A 352 -18.00 5.06 -14.26
N LYS A 353 -17.99 4.56 -15.51
CA LYS A 353 -18.52 5.29 -16.66
C LYS A 353 -19.80 4.61 -17.14
N ALA A 354 -20.83 5.40 -17.39
CA ALA A 354 -22.00 4.93 -18.10
C ALA A 354 -21.63 4.76 -19.59
N GLU A 355 -21.92 3.60 -20.16
CA GLU A 355 -21.61 3.28 -21.56
C GLU A 355 -22.76 2.50 -22.18
N ASN A 356 -23.19 2.86 -23.39
CA ASN A 356 -24.23 2.15 -24.16
C ASN A 356 -25.53 1.89 -23.36
N GLY A 357 -25.99 2.88 -22.58
CA GLY A 357 -27.20 2.77 -21.76
C GLY A 357 -27.03 1.97 -20.45
N LYS A 358 -25.84 1.42 -20.17
CA LYS A 358 -25.52 0.74 -18.90
C LYS A 358 -25.17 1.72 -17.81
N ALA A 359 -25.59 1.42 -16.60
CA ALA A 359 -25.26 2.22 -15.42
C ALA A 359 -23.77 2.09 -15.06
N PRO A 360 -23.14 3.13 -14.46
CA PRO A 360 -21.71 3.11 -14.12
C PRO A 360 -21.24 1.87 -13.33
N TRP A 361 -22.07 1.41 -12.38
CA TRP A 361 -21.76 0.26 -11.53
C TRP A 361 -21.66 -1.06 -12.30
N GLU A 362 -22.32 -1.19 -13.44
CA GLU A 362 -22.26 -2.40 -14.25
C GLU A 362 -20.85 -2.60 -14.84
N GLY A 363 -20.23 -1.51 -15.31
CA GLY A 363 -18.86 -1.50 -15.81
C GLY A 363 -17.84 -1.85 -14.73
N VAL A 364 -18.02 -1.28 -13.53
CA VAL A 364 -17.19 -1.61 -12.35
C VAL A 364 -17.32 -3.09 -12.01
N ARG A 365 -18.55 -3.62 -11.90
CA ARG A 365 -18.80 -5.03 -11.58
C ARG A 365 -18.26 -5.98 -12.65
N ALA A 366 -18.33 -5.61 -13.92
CA ALA A 366 -17.70 -6.36 -15.00
C ALA A 366 -16.18 -6.41 -14.83
N ARG A 367 -15.55 -5.29 -14.45
CA ARG A 367 -14.12 -5.23 -14.14
C ARG A 367 -13.76 -6.07 -12.92
N CYS A 368 -14.54 -6.03 -11.84
CA CYS A 368 -14.33 -6.89 -10.66
C CYS A 368 -14.27 -8.37 -11.02
N ARG A 369 -15.26 -8.86 -11.80
CA ARG A 369 -15.30 -10.26 -12.27
C ARG A 369 -14.10 -10.61 -13.14
N LYS A 370 -13.70 -9.71 -14.04
CA LYS A 370 -12.51 -9.91 -14.88
C LYS A 370 -11.23 -10.01 -14.05
N GLU A 371 -11.04 -9.11 -13.08
CA GLU A 371 -9.87 -9.13 -12.20
C GLU A 371 -9.83 -10.37 -11.31
N TRP A 372 -10.99 -10.81 -10.79
CA TRP A 372 -11.09 -12.05 -10.02
C TRP A 372 -10.62 -13.25 -10.84
N GLY A 373 -11.11 -13.40 -12.09
CA GLY A 373 -10.65 -14.48 -12.97
C GLY A 373 -9.14 -14.45 -13.22
N ILE A 374 -8.57 -13.26 -13.46
CA ILE A 374 -7.11 -13.09 -13.64
C ILE A 374 -6.35 -13.48 -12.36
N PHE A 375 -6.83 -13.03 -11.19
CA PHE A 375 -6.21 -13.36 -9.91
C PHE A 375 -6.20 -14.87 -9.66
N GLN A 376 -7.33 -15.53 -9.87
CA GLN A 376 -7.46 -16.97 -9.71
C GLN A 376 -6.51 -17.74 -10.63
N THR A 377 -6.44 -17.38 -11.91
CA THR A 377 -5.48 -17.98 -12.86
C THR A 377 -4.05 -17.77 -12.39
N ARG A 378 -3.65 -16.54 -12.03
CA ARG A 378 -2.28 -16.25 -11.56
C ARG A 378 -1.91 -17.08 -10.34
N LEU A 379 -2.82 -17.19 -9.38
CA LEU A 379 -2.59 -17.94 -8.15
C LEU A 379 -2.44 -19.44 -8.46
N THR A 380 -3.37 -20.03 -9.20
CA THR A 380 -3.32 -21.45 -9.56
C THR A 380 -2.08 -21.79 -10.40
N ASP A 381 -1.72 -20.96 -11.38
CA ASP A 381 -0.54 -21.18 -12.21
C ASP A 381 0.76 -21.07 -11.41
N ALA A 382 0.86 -20.09 -10.50
CA ALA A 382 2.01 -19.92 -9.62
C ALA A 382 2.18 -21.11 -8.67
N GLU A 383 1.09 -21.60 -8.08
CA GLU A 383 1.12 -22.78 -7.20
C GLU A 383 1.53 -24.04 -7.95
N LYS A 384 0.95 -24.24 -9.14
CA LYS A 384 1.31 -25.36 -10.01
C LYS A 384 2.80 -25.31 -10.39
N ALA A 385 3.29 -24.15 -10.81
CA ALA A 385 4.70 -23.96 -11.15
C ALA A 385 5.62 -24.25 -9.95
N TYR A 386 5.24 -23.80 -8.75
CA TYR A 386 5.97 -24.09 -7.51
C TYR A 386 6.03 -25.59 -7.23
N TYR A 387 4.90 -26.29 -7.23
CA TYR A 387 4.87 -27.75 -6.99
C TYR A 387 5.73 -28.52 -7.99
N LEU A 388 5.62 -28.19 -9.28
CA LEU A 388 6.44 -28.82 -10.32
C LEU A 388 7.95 -28.56 -10.09
N ALA A 389 8.33 -27.34 -9.70
CA ALA A 389 9.72 -27.00 -9.39
C ALA A 389 10.25 -27.75 -8.14
N GLN A 390 9.38 -28.13 -7.21
CA GLN A 390 9.71 -28.94 -6.04
C GLN A 390 9.59 -30.46 -6.28
N GLY A 391 9.25 -30.89 -7.50
CA GLY A 391 9.02 -32.32 -7.80
C GLY A 391 7.75 -32.90 -7.16
N ILE A 392 6.82 -32.05 -6.74
CA ILE A 392 5.54 -32.43 -6.12
C ILE A 392 4.47 -32.47 -7.21
N THR A 393 3.69 -33.56 -7.26
CA THR A 393 2.52 -33.63 -8.16
C THR A 393 1.47 -32.60 -7.71
N PRO A 394 1.11 -31.61 -8.54
CA PRO A 394 0.11 -30.62 -8.16
C PRO A 394 -1.23 -31.30 -7.83
N PRO A 395 -1.94 -30.88 -6.79
CA PRO A 395 -3.29 -31.36 -6.53
C PRO A 395 -4.16 -31.13 -7.76
N LYS A 396 -5.03 -32.09 -8.09
CA LYS A 396 -5.98 -31.95 -9.21
C LYS A 396 -6.80 -30.69 -8.96
N SER A 397 -6.73 -29.73 -9.88
CA SER A 397 -7.47 -28.48 -9.79
C SER A 397 -8.97 -28.80 -9.75
N THR A 398 -9.60 -28.67 -8.59
CA THR A 398 -11.06 -28.63 -8.46
C THR A 398 -11.53 -27.26 -8.94
N VAL A 399 -11.50 -27.07 -10.26
CA VAL A 399 -12.24 -25.98 -10.90
C VAL A 399 -13.64 -26.52 -11.12
N THR A 400 -14.56 -26.12 -10.25
CA THR A 400 -16.00 -26.15 -10.50
C THR A 400 -16.55 -24.77 -10.21
#